data_AF-A0A841K296-F1
#
_entry.id   AF-A0A841K296-F1
#
_cell.length_a   1.000
_cell.length_b   1.000
_cell.length_c   1.000
_cell.angle_alpha   90.00
_cell.angle_beta   90.00
_cell.angle_gamma   90.00
#
_symmetry.space_group_name_H-M   'P 1'
#
loop_
_entity.id
_entity.type
_entity.pdbx_description
1 polymer ?
#
loop_
_entity_poly.entity_id
_entity_poly.type
_entity_poly.pdbx_seq_one_letter_code
_entity_poly.pdbx_strand_id
1 'polypeptide(L)'
;MYTLEIGRKAVAVIDADEEQARAVFNQEAFRNDLRQMTSDGEPLWDGIAPLNLRPASEEESETFDLMMEDEAEPFDEDETLDGEEEGLDVLFLVPIDDDEADA
;
A
#
# COMPACT_ATOMS: atom_id res chain seq x y z
N MET A 1 0.17 11.09 7.25
CA MET A 1 0.46 10.40 5.98
C MET A 1 1.94 10.37 5.59
N TYR A 2 2.45 9.17 5.33
CA TYR A 2 3.78 8.93 4.77
C TYR A 2 3.68 8.06 3.52
N THR A 3 4.53 8.33 2.55
CA THR A 3 4.63 7.57 1.31
C THR A 3 5.86 6.66 1.37
N LEU A 4 5.63 5.38 1.12
CA LEU A 4 6.66 4.39 0.84
C LEU A 4 7.16 4.57 -0.59
N GLU A 5 8.45 4.87 -0.69
CA GLU A 5 9.17 4.97 -1.95
C GLU A 5 10.18 3.82 -2.09
N ILE A 6 10.03 3.05 -3.17
CA ILE A 6 10.95 1.97 -3.54
C ILE A 6 11.53 2.31 -4.90
N GLY A 7 12.86 2.40 -5.00
CA GLY A 7 13.52 2.64 -6.28
C GLY A 7 13.13 3.95 -6.98
N ARG A 8 12.77 5.00 -6.23
CA ARG A 8 12.20 6.29 -6.72
C ARG A 8 10.78 6.22 -7.27
N LYS A 9 10.06 5.13 -7.03
CA LYS A 9 8.64 4.99 -7.33
C LYS A 9 7.88 5.08 -6.00
N ALA A 10 6.87 5.95 -5.94
CA ALA A 10 5.91 5.94 -4.84
C ALA A 10 5.07 4.67 -4.99
N VAL A 11 5.14 3.77 -4.01
CA VAL A 11 4.49 2.45 -4.06
C VAL A 11 3.20 2.47 -3.26
N ALA A 12 3.24 3.00 -2.05
CA ALA A 12 2.07 3.06 -1.17
C ALA A 12 2.10 4.31 -0.30
N VAL A 13 0.95 4.78 0.13
CA VAL A 13 0.77 5.85 1.11
C VAL A 13 -0.05 5.31 2.28
N ILE A 14 0.35 5.69 3.50
CA ILE A 14 -0.26 5.23 4.74
C ILE A 14 -0.60 6.44 5.60
N ASP A 15 -1.78 6.47 6.24
CA ASP A 15 -2.09 7.50 7.23
C ASP A 15 -1.47 7.20 8.60
N ALA A 16 -0.14 7.30 8.64
CA ALA A 16 0.64 7.12 9.84
C ALA A 16 1.78 8.15 9.92
N ASP A 17 2.39 8.26 11.10
CA ASP A 17 3.66 8.94 11.30
C ASP A 17 4.85 8.09 10.83
N GLU A 18 6.03 8.70 10.64
CA GLU A 18 7.24 8.02 10.16
C GLU A 18 7.56 6.74 10.94
N GLU A 19 7.50 6.80 12.27
CA GLU A 19 7.84 5.66 13.14
C GLU A 19 6.86 4.50 12.97
N GLN A 20 5.56 4.80 12.85
CA GLN A 20 4.50 3.82 12.69
C GLN A 20 4.54 3.21 11.29
N ALA A 21 4.59 4.04 10.25
CA ALA A 21 4.77 3.63 8.87
C ALA A 21 5.99 2.70 8.76
N ARG A 22 7.12 3.10 9.34
CA ARG A 22 8.33 2.29 9.36
C ARG A 22 8.17 0.98 10.10
N ALA A 23 7.40 0.94 11.18
CA ALA A 23 7.11 -0.32 11.86
C ALA A 23 6.33 -1.28 10.95
N VAL A 24 5.27 -0.79 10.28
CA VAL A 24 4.44 -1.56 9.34
C VAL A 24 5.27 -2.09 8.16
N PHE A 25 5.99 -1.23 7.46
CA PHE A 25 6.82 -1.63 6.31
C PHE A 25 8.02 -2.53 6.67
N ASN A 26 8.36 -2.61 7.96
CA ASN A 26 9.39 -3.51 8.47
C ASN A 26 8.82 -4.86 8.94
N GLN A 27 7.49 -4.99 9.02
CA GLN A 27 6.85 -6.27 9.27
C GLN A 27 7.10 -7.22 8.11
N GLU A 28 7.36 -8.48 8.46
CA GLU A 28 7.64 -9.52 7.47
C GLU A 28 6.41 -9.83 6.61
N ALA A 29 5.20 -9.73 7.18
CA ALA A 29 3.94 -9.89 6.45
C ALA A 29 3.82 -8.88 5.30
N PHE A 30 3.93 -7.58 5.60
CA PHE A 30 3.85 -6.51 4.59
C PHE A 30 4.94 -6.66 3.51
N ARG A 31 6.14 -7.03 3.92
CA ARG A 31 7.26 -7.30 3.00
C ARG A 31 7.04 -8.50 2.10
N ASN A 32 6.35 -9.50 2.60
CA ASN A 32 5.99 -10.68 1.81
C ASN A 32 4.92 -10.30 0.79
N ASP A 33 3.93 -9.52 1.21
CA ASP A 33 2.87 -8.98 0.37
C ASP A 33 3.43 -8.16 -0.81
N LEU A 34 4.33 -7.20 -0.54
CA LEU A 34 5.03 -6.45 -1.60
C LEU A 34 5.82 -7.31 -2.60
N ARG A 35 6.21 -8.54 -2.23
CA ARG A 35 6.90 -9.47 -3.15
C ARG A 35 5.92 -10.30 -3.97
N GLN A 36 4.72 -10.52 -3.45
CA GLN A 36 3.66 -11.27 -4.13
C GLN A 36 2.88 -10.36 -5.08
N MET A 37 2.56 -9.14 -4.64
CA MET A 37 1.96 -8.12 -5.49
C MET A 37 2.92 -7.72 -6.61
N THR A 38 2.41 -7.64 -7.81
CA THR A 38 3.16 -7.22 -8.99
C THR A 38 2.54 -5.97 -9.61
N SER A 39 3.33 -5.21 -10.35
CA SER A 39 2.95 -4.01 -11.09
C SER A 39 3.70 -4.03 -12.41
N ASP A 40 2.98 -3.97 -13.53
CA ASP A 40 3.58 -4.07 -14.87
C ASP A 40 4.36 -5.39 -15.09
N GLY A 41 3.91 -6.47 -14.43
CA GLY A 41 4.56 -7.80 -14.50
C GLY A 41 5.84 -7.94 -13.66
N GLU A 42 6.20 -6.94 -12.84
CA GLU A 42 7.32 -7.00 -11.91
C GLU A 42 6.82 -6.88 -10.46
N PRO A 43 7.41 -7.61 -9.49
CA PRO A 43 7.01 -7.48 -8.08
C PRO A 43 7.20 -6.04 -7.57
N LEU A 44 6.30 -5.56 -6.71
CA LEU A 44 6.43 -4.22 -6.13
C LEU A 44 7.76 -4.04 -5.38
N TRP A 45 8.26 -5.12 -4.80
CA TRP A 45 9.53 -5.14 -4.12
C TRP A 45 10.33 -6.41 -4.39
N ASP A 46 11.55 -6.26 -4.89
CA ASP A 46 12.49 -7.38 -5.11
C ASP A 46 13.06 -8.00 -3.84
N GLY A 47 12.71 -7.47 -2.66
CA GLY A 47 13.28 -7.92 -1.38
C GLY A 47 14.66 -7.34 -1.05
N ILE A 48 15.26 -6.59 -1.97
CA ILE A 48 16.62 -6.05 -1.87
C ILE A 48 16.60 -4.52 -1.91
N ALA A 49 15.65 -3.92 -2.65
CA ALA A 49 15.56 -2.48 -2.77
C ALA A 49 15.30 -1.81 -1.40
N PRO A 50 15.93 -0.65 -1.11
CA PRO A 50 15.68 0.05 0.15
C PRO A 50 14.26 0.62 0.19
N LEU A 51 13.55 0.34 1.27
CA LEU A 51 12.26 0.94 1.60
C LEU A 51 12.52 2.32 2.19
N ASN A 52 12.26 3.38 1.41
CA ASN A 52 12.43 4.76 1.86
C ASN A 52 11.07 5.30 2.25
N LEU A 53 11.03 6.04 3.35
CA LEU A 53 9.82 6.75 3.77
C LEU A 53 10.04 8.22 3.59
N ARG A 54 9.05 8.87 2.99
CA ARG A 54 9.01 10.32 2.86
C ARG A 54 7.63 10.83 3.26
N PRO A 55 7.52 12.09 3.70
CA PRO A 55 6.21 12.72 3.82
C PRO A 55 5.47 12.61 2.49
N ALA A 56 4.19 12.25 2.56
CA ALA A 56 3.32 12.23 1.41
C ALA A 56 3.19 13.64 0.82
N SER A 57 3.15 13.74 -0.50
CA SER A 57 2.83 14.98 -1.20
C SER A 57 1.35 15.31 -1.04
N GLU A 58 0.98 16.58 -1.19
CA GLU A 58 -0.43 17.02 -1.16
C GLU A 58 -1.30 16.17 -2.09
N GLU A 59 -0.86 15.95 -3.34
CA GLU A 59 -1.58 15.10 -4.30
C GLU A 59 -1.78 13.65 -3.83
N GLU A 60 -0.78 13.05 -3.17
CA GLU A 60 -0.85 11.66 -2.68
C GLU A 60 -1.79 11.57 -1.48
N SER A 61 -1.72 12.54 -0.57
CA SER A 61 -2.60 12.62 0.60
C SER A 61 -4.04 12.92 0.22
N GLU A 62 -4.27 13.84 -0.71
CA GLU A 62 -5.62 14.10 -1.24
C GLU A 62 -6.18 12.87 -1.95
N THR A 63 -5.36 12.15 -2.72
CA THR A 63 -5.80 10.89 -3.36
C THR A 63 -6.17 9.84 -2.32
N PHE A 64 -5.40 9.71 -1.24
CA PHE A 64 -5.69 8.80 -0.15
C PHE A 64 -7.01 9.13 0.55
N ASP A 65 -7.18 10.39 0.94
CA ASP A 65 -8.40 10.89 1.60
C ASP A 65 -9.61 10.66 0.69
N LEU A 66 -9.50 11.01 -0.60
CA LEU A 66 -10.55 10.78 -1.59
C LEU A 66 -10.89 9.30 -1.75
N MET A 67 -9.90 8.40 -1.85
CA MET A 67 -10.19 6.97 -1.99
C MET A 67 -10.78 6.39 -0.71
N MET A 68 -10.29 6.77 0.46
CA MET A 68 -10.81 6.30 1.75
C MET A 68 -12.21 6.86 2.05
N GLU A 69 -12.51 8.08 1.61
CA GLU A 69 -13.85 8.67 1.69
C GLU A 69 -14.82 8.08 0.64
N ASP A 70 -14.34 7.71 -0.55
CA ASP A 70 -15.17 7.14 -1.64
C ASP A 70 -15.37 5.62 -1.51
N GLU A 71 -14.42 4.88 -0.94
CA GLU A 71 -14.54 3.44 -0.57
C GLU A 71 -15.53 3.19 0.58
N ALA A 72 -16.12 4.26 1.14
CA ALA A 72 -17.32 4.16 1.97
C ALA A 72 -18.60 3.86 1.18
N GLU A 73 -18.57 3.82 -0.16
CA GLU A 73 -19.63 3.25 -1.01
C GLU A 73 -19.32 1.77 -1.33
N PRO A 74 -20.34 0.88 -1.33
CA PRO A 74 -20.13 -0.56 -1.24
C PRO A 74 -19.49 -1.13 -2.51
N PHE A 75 -18.18 -1.33 -2.47
CA PHE A 75 -17.53 -2.29 -3.34
C PHE A 75 -18.03 -3.69 -2.94
N ASP A 76 -18.98 -4.20 -3.73
CA ASP A 76 -19.54 -5.53 -3.63
C ASP A 76 -18.42 -6.59 -3.82
N GLU A 77 -18.29 -7.43 -2.79
CA GLU A 77 -17.90 -8.84 -2.78
C GLU A 77 -16.42 -9.24 -3.06
N ASP A 78 -15.80 -9.71 -1.96
CA ASP A 78 -14.77 -10.75 -1.86
C ASP A 78 -13.30 -10.33 -1.59
N GLU A 79 -13.06 -9.47 -0.60
CA GLU A 79 -11.97 -9.74 0.33
C GLU A 79 -12.31 -9.20 1.72
N THR A 80 -12.71 -10.09 2.61
CA THR A 80 -12.89 -9.77 4.03
C THR A 80 -11.51 -9.42 4.61
N LEU A 81 -11.15 -8.14 4.66
CA LEU A 81 -10.33 -7.63 5.75
C LEU A 81 -11.19 -7.65 7.02
N ASP A 82 -11.44 -8.86 7.51
CA ASP A 82 -12.04 -9.13 8.81
C ASP A 82 -11.06 -8.63 9.86
N GLY A 83 -11.43 -7.52 10.51
CA GLY A 83 -10.70 -7.05 11.67
C GLY A 83 -10.97 -5.59 11.95
N GLU A 84 -11.85 -5.35 12.92
CA GLU A 84 -11.77 -4.21 13.84
C GLU A 84 -10.43 -4.24 14.61
N GLU A 85 -9.28 -4.28 13.92
CA GLU A 85 -8.05 -3.71 14.44
C GLU A 85 -8.08 -2.23 14.07
N GLU A 86 -7.58 -1.38 14.94
CA GLU A 86 -7.18 -0.01 14.61
C GLU A 86 -5.96 -0.07 13.66
N GLY A 87 -6.10 -0.80 12.55
CA GLY A 87 -5.11 -1.04 11.52
C GLY A 87 -4.90 0.25 10.74
N LEU A 88 -3.65 0.58 10.46
CA LEU A 88 -3.32 1.75 9.69
C LEU A 88 -3.72 1.50 8.24
N ASP A 89 -4.57 2.37 7.70
CA ASP A 89 -5.03 2.32 6.31
C ASP A 89 -3.87 2.60 5.35
N VAL A 90 -3.65 1.68 4.38
CA VAL A 90 -2.58 1.75 3.37
C VAL A 90 -3.20 1.70 1.98
N LEU A 91 -2.88 2.69 1.15
CA LEU A 91 -3.29 2.75 -0.25
C LEU A 91 -2.08 2.55 -1.17
N PHE A 92 -2.20 1.68 -2.16
CA PHE A 92 -1.19 1.50 -3.19
C PHE A 92 -1.33 2.57 -4.29
N LEU A 93 -0.24 3.29 -4.57
CA LEU A 93 -0.19 4.36 -5.59
C LEU A 93 0.24 3.85 -6.97
N VAL A 94 0.43 2.53 -7.09
CA VAL A 94 0.87 1.88 -8.31
C VAL A 94 -0.20 0.91 -8.77
N PRO A 95 -0.40 0.74 -10.10
CA PRO A 95 -1.33 -0.24 -10.60
C PRO A 95 -0.81 -1.63 -10.22
N ILE A 96 -1.60 -2.35 -9.43
CA ILE A 96 -1.34 -3.76 -9.10
C ILE A 96 -1.88 -4.59 -10.26
N ASP A 97 -1.05 -5.49 -10.77
CA ASP A 97 -1.53 -6.55 -11.66
C ASP A 97 -2.29 -7.52 -10.75
N ASP A 98 -3.61 -7.49 -10.83
CA ASP A 98 -4.45 -8.49 -10.19
C ASP A 98 -4.23 -9.78 -10.99
N ASP A 99 -3.41 -10.68 -10.48
CA ASP A 99 -3.31 -12.07 -10.97
C ASP A 99 -4.63 -12.79 -10.60
N GLU A 100 -5.76 -12.32 -11.16
CA GLU A 100 -6.99 -13.10 -11.23
C GLU A 100 -6.63 -14.33 -12.06
N ALA A 101 -6.39 -15.42 -11.33
CA ALA A 101 -5.85 -16.66 -11.85
C ALA A 101 -6.65 -17.16 -13.06
N ASP A 102 -6.10 -16.95 -14.27
CA ASP A 102 -6.51 -17.69 -15.46
C ASP A 102 -6.03 -19.15 -15.28
N ALA A 103 -6.89 -19.99 -14.70
CA ALA A 103 -6.69 -21.43 -14.56
C ALA A 103 -7.93 -22.23 -15.02
#